data_AF-A0A1S2HRT7-F1
#
_entry.id   AF-A0A1S2HRT7-F1
#
_cell.length_a   1.000
_cell.length_b   1.000
_cell.length_c   1.000
_cell.angle_alpha   90.00
_cell.angle_beta   90.00
_cell.angle_gamma   90.00
#
_symmetry.space_group_name_H-M   'P 1'
#
loop_
_entity.id
_entity.type
_entity.pdbx_description
1 polymer ?
#
loop_
_entity_poly.entity_id
_entity_poly.type
_entity_poly.pdbx_seq_one_letter_code
_entity_poly.pdbx_strand_id
1 'polypeptide(L)'
;MRLRTERLNSVEDLHGLQNRLATLTLDRMPSAWSRATSVFVNVGVSSRLQRAVLTASGMTFGPPADLAEWQAWKDLRAFMSDADHGAWFTGRLQVESSGAYRFDFDWDTEPQWPVQADLDGNIVQSERVETTQLREDLKQHPRDAKTTPEWLVQRLAANPLRFVDAWQPALAPLASNENWMIVRDMIRDAIQAGSDDDGVAVEADQVAEVVSSELVGSTRVGQVLRLCREASEGGLIEFRPGSTADAVEPTSAALDDDEVVRVNVEALMRPLVALASQELLNAQSAS
;
A
#
# COMPACT_ATOMS: atom_id res chain seq x y z
N MET A 1 14.87 21.92 38.99
CA MET A 1 15.85 22.49 38.05
C MET A 1 16.14 21.54 36.89
N ARG A 2 16.38 20.23 37.11
CA ARG A 2 16.58 19.21 36.05
C ARG A 2 15.44 19.10 35.01
N LEU A 3 14.18 19.00 35.45
CA LEU A 3 13.01 18.89 34.56
C LEU A 3 12.82 20.08 33.61
N ARG A 4 13.27 21.29 34.00
CA ARG A 4 13.15 22.49 33.15
C ARG A 4 14.22 22.48 32.06
N THR A 5 15.42 22.02 32.37
CA THR A 5 16.55 21.92 31.43
C THR A 5 16.36 20.80 30.42
N GLU A 6 15.87 19.63 30.84
CA GLU A 6 15.56 18.51 29.93
C GLU A 6 14.46 18.89 28.92
N ARG A 7 13.41 19.60 29.36
CA ARG A 7 12.32 20.06 28.48
C ARG A 7 12.74 21.21 27.54
N LEU A 8 13.70 22.04 27.92
CA LEU A 8 14.26 23.09 27.05
C LEU A 8 15.12 22.46 25.94
N ASN A 9 15.97 21.50 26.30
CA ASN A 9 16.79 20.77 25.32
C ASN A 9 15.91 19.99 24.33
N SER A 10 14.85 19.32 24.79
CA SER A 10 13.96 18.58 23.89
C SER A 10 13.21 19.46 22.88
N VAL A 11 12.90 20.72 23.24
CA VAL A 11 12.25 21.67 22.32
C VAL A 11 13.25 22.24 21.32
N GLU A 12 14.47 22.55 21.76
CA GLU A 12 15.54 22.98 20.85
C GLU A 12 15.91 21.86 19.85
N ASP A 13 15.94 20.61 20.31
CA ASP A 13 16.18 19.44 19.46
C ASP A 13 15.04 19.22 18.45
N LEU A 14 13.78 19.35 18.88
CA LEU A 14 12.62 19.23 17.99
C LEU A 14 12.63 20.28 16.88
N HIS A 15 12.83 21.56 17.24
CA HIS A 15 12.94 22.64 16.25
C HIS A 15 14.15 22.42 15.33
N GLY A 16 15.27 21.89 15.83
CA GLY A 16 16.41 21.50 15.02
C GLY A 16 16.07 20.46 13.96
N LEU A 17 15.36 19.40 14.34
CA LEU A 17 14.90 18.34 13.43
C LEU A 17 13.91 18.87 12.39
N GLN A 18 12.93 19.68 12.82
CA GLN A 18 11.95 20.31 11.94
C GLN A 18 12.60 21.26 10.93
N ASN A 19 13.51 22.13 11.38
CA ASN A 19 14.29 23.02 10.51
C ASN A 19 15.10 22.24 9.50
N ARG A 20 15.82 21.20 9.93
CA ARG A 20 16.61 20.34 9.03
C ARG A 20 15.75 19.73 7.95
N LEU A 21 14.59 19.18 8.31
CA LEU A 21 13.66 18.59 7.36
C LEU A 21 13.12 19.65 6.38
N ALA A 22 12.68 20.82 6.88
CA ALA A 22 12.21 21.91 6.03
C ALA A 22 13.27 22.39 5.04
N THR A 23 14.53 22.55 5.47
CA THR A 23 15.64 22.92 4.58
C THR A 23 15.86 21.87 3.49
N LEU A 24 15.90 20.58 3.85
CA LEU A 24 16.05 19.49 2.87
C LEU A 24 14.91 19.47 1.85
N THR A 25 13.68 19.75 2.28
CA THR A 25 12.53 19.88 1.37
C THR A 25 12.68 21.10 0.44
N LEU A 26 13.04 22.27 1.00
CA LEU A 26 13.21 23.53 0.26
C LEU A 26 14.28 23.43 -0.83
N ASP A 27 15.43 22.84 -0.52
CA ASP A 27 16.58 22.71 -1.43
C ASP A 27 16.27 21.89 -2.69
N ARG A 28 15.19 21.09 -2.64
CA ARG A 28 14.75 20.26 -3.76
C ARG A 28 13.72 20.94 -4.63
N MET A 29 13.12 22.06 -4.21
CA MET A 29 12.00 22.65 -4.94
C MET A 29 12.41 23.14 -6.34
N PRO A 30 11.54 22.97 -7.35
CA PRO A 30 11.81 23.42 -8.71
C PRO A 30 11.88 24.95 -8.78
N SER A 31 12.37 25.53 -9.87
CA SER A 31 12.33 26.98 -10.05
C SER A 31 10.89 27.51 -10.13
N ALA A 32 10.69 28.77 -9.73
CA ALA A 32 9.40 29.48 -9.81
C ALA A 32 8.22 28.80 -9.07
N TRP A 33 8.52 28.09 -7.98
CA TRP A 33 7.53 27.57 -7.05
C TRP A 33 7.11 28.63 -6.01
N SER A 34 5.92 28.46 -5.41
CA SER A 34 5.41 29.36 -4.37
C SER A 34 5.04 28.66 -3.07
N ARG A 35 4.47 27.45 -3.15
CA ARG A 35 4.09 26.61 -2.00
C ARG A 35 4.30 25.14 -2.34
N ALA A 36 4.72 24.35 -1.36
CA ALA A 36 4.76 22.91 -1.48
C ALA A 36 4.23 22.25 -0.21
N THR A 37 3.57 21.12 -0.38
CA THR A 37 3.02 20.33 0.73
C THR A 37 3.43 18.88 0.58
N SER A 38 4.12 18.38 1.58
CA SER A 38 4.53 16.99 1.70
C SER A 38 3.65 16.26 2.71
N VAL A 39 3.17 15.07 2.35
CA VAL A 39 2.42 14.16 3.23
C VAL A 39 3.22 12.88 3.37
N PHE A 40 3.73 12.64 4.57
CA PHE A 40 4.52 11.47 4.94
C PHE A 40 3.68 10.54 5.82
N VAL A 41 3.53 9.29 5.41
CA VAL A 41 2.89 8.25 6.21
C VAL A 41 3.94 7.19 6.53
N ASN A 42 4.00 6.78 7.80
CA ASN A 42 4.92 5.73 8.25
C ASN A 42 4.22 4.84 9.26
N VAL A 43 4.19 3.54 8.95
CA VAL A 43 3.55 2.50 9.73
C VAL A 43 4.42 1.25 9.67
N GLY A 44 4.94 0.84 10.82
CA GLY A 44 5.79 -0.34 10.95
C GLY A 44 7.11 -0.14 10.20
N VAL A 45 7.42 -1.03 9.27
CA VAL A 45 8.65 -0.94 8.46
C VAL A 45 8.47 -0.16 7.16
N SER A 46 7.23 0.20 6.83
CA SER A 46 6.87 0.83 5.57
C SER A 46 6.64 2.32 5.75
N SER A 47 6.98 3.09 4.71
CA SER A 47 6.71 4.53 4.66
C SER A 47 6.44 4.94 3.23
N ARG A 48 5.62 5.97 3.04
CA ARG A 48 5.39 6.62 1.74
C ARG A 48 5.32 8.12 1.91
N LEU A 49 5.75 8.83 0.88
CA LEU A 49 5.77 10.28 0.83
C LEU A 49 5.20 10.76 -0.50
N GLN A 50 4.23 11.66 -0.44
CA GLN A 50 3.75 12.40 -1.61
C GLN A 50 3.98 13.90 -1.44
N ARG A 51 4.13 14.61 -2.56
CA ARG A 51 4.33 16.06 -2.57
C ARG A 51 3.54 16.71 -3.68
N ALA A 52 2.76 17.73 -3.33
CA ALA A 52 2.19 18.69 -4.26
C ALA A 52 3.01 20.00 -4.23
N VAL A 53 3.26 20.59 -5.39
CA VAL A 53 3.97 21.87 -5.53
C VAL A 53 3.17 22.81 -6.41
N LEU A 54 2.96 24.03 -5.94
CA LEU A 54 2.37 25.10 -6.71
C LEU A 54 3.47 25.84 -7.45
N THR A 55 3.41 25.80 -8.77
CA THR A 55 4.30 26.51 -9.70
C THR A 55 3.54 27.57 -10.48
N ALA A 56 4.26 28.41 -11.24
CA ALA A 56 3.63 29.36 -12.16
C ALA A 56 2.70 28.68 -13.20
N SER A 57 2.96 27.43 -13.56
CA SER A 57 2.14 26.63 -14.49
C SER A 57 0.97 25.90 -13.82
N GLY A 58 0.81 26.00 -12.50
CA GLY A 58 -0.20 25.28 -11.73
C GLY A 58 0.39 24.25 -10.77
N MET A 59 -0.47 23.40 -10.22
CA MET A 59 -0.08 22.34 -9.30
C MET A 59 0.60 21.19 -10.06
N THR A 60 1.76 20.77 -9.57
CA THR A 60 2.49 19.60 -10.04
C THR A 60 2.79 18.68 -8.86
N PHE A 61 3.18 17.43 -9.15
CA PHE A 61 3.62 16.48 -8.13
C PHE A 61 5.15 16.33 -8.15
N GLY A 62 5.74 16.16 -6.97
CA GLY A 62 7.19 16.02 -6.78
C GLY A 62 7.91 17.34 -6.50
N PRO A 63 9.26 17.37 -6.54
CA PRO A 63 10.13 16.24 -6.78
C PRO A 63 10.05 15.21 -5.64
N PRO A 64 10.42 13.94 -5.90
CA PRO A 64 10.47 12.93 -4.85
C PRO A 64 11.46 13.35 -3.75
N ALA A 65 11.33 12.82 -2.53
CA ALA A 65 12.38 12.97 -1.53
C ALA A 65 13.63 12.16 -1.90
N ASP A 66 14.79 12.62 -1.44
CA ASP A 66 15.97 11.77 -1.38
C ASP A 66 16.06 11.03 -0.04
N LEU A 67 17.12 10.23 0.11
CA LEU A 67 17.38 9.46 1.31
C LEU A 67 17.61 10.35 2.56
N ALA A 68 18.16 11.55 2.42
CA ALA A 68 18.43 12.44 3.54
C ALA A 68 17.13 13.04 4.09
N GLU A 69 16.25 13.51 3.19
CA GLU A 69 14.91 13.97 3.56
C GLU A 69 14.08 12.83 4.16
N TRP A 70 14.13 11.64 3.55
CA TRP A 70 13.40 10.46 4.05
C TRP A 70 13.86 10.07 5.47
N GLN A 71 15.17 10.09 5.72
CA GLN A 71 15.72 9.82 7.03
C GLN A 71 15.32 10.92 8.03
N ALA A 72 15.32 12.18 7.62
CA ALA A 72 14.90 13.28 8.50
C ALA A 72 13.43 13.15 8.95
N TRP A 73 12.53 12.68 8.08
CA TRP A 73 11.16 12.33 8.46
C TRP A 73 11.10 11.21 9.51
N LYS A 74 11.89 10.15 9.33
CA LYS A 74 11.97 9.03 10.28
C LYS A 74 12.56 9.46 11.62
N ASP A 75 13.62 10.26 11.60
CA ASP A 75 14.27 10.80 12.81
C ASP A 75 13.28 11.66 13.60
N LEU A 76 12.54 12.53 12.92
CA LEU A 76 11.51 13.38 13.54
C LEU A 76 10.39 12.54 14.16
N ARG A 77 9.92 11.50 13.46
CA ARG A 77 8.91 10.57 13.98
C ARG A 77 9.40 9.85 15.23
N ALA A 78 10.61 9.29 15.17
CA ALA A 78 11.20 8.56 16.29
C ALA A 78 11.40 9.48 17.51
N PHE A 79 11.86 10.71 17.29
CA PHE A 79 12.04 11.70 18.35
C PHE A 79 10.72 12.09 19.03
N MET A 80 9.65 12.21 18.25
CA MET A 80 8.31 12.56 18.75
C MET A 80 7.51 11.38 19.30
N SER A 81 8.06 10.16 19.21
CA SER A 81 7.42 8.98 19.79
C SER A 81 7.50 9.05 21.31
N ASP A 82 6.38 8.85 21.98
CA ASP A 82 6.32 8.70 23.43
C ASP A 82 5.83 7.30 23.81
N ALA A 83 6.21 6.80 24.99
CA ALA A 83 5.85 5.47 25.45
C ALA A 83 4.35 5.28 25.67
N ASP A 84 3.64 6.36 26.05
CA ASP A 84 2.22 6.30 26.39
C ASP A 84 1.34 6.53 25.16
N HIS A 85 1.81 7.31 24.17
CA HIS A 85 1.01 7.75 23.01
C HIS A 85 1.51 7.23 21.66
N GLY A 86 2.65 6.53 21.65
CA GLY A 86 3.31 6.06 20.43
C GLY A 86 3.82 7.20 19.55
N ALA A 87 4.02 6.89 18.27
CA ALA A 87 4.38 7.86 17.24
C ALA A 87 3.16 8.23 16.38
N TRP A 88 3.21 9.42 15.79
CA TRP A 88 2.21 9.84 14.80
C TRP A 88 2.26 8.92 13.58
N PHE A 89 1.12 8.74 12.91
CA PHE A 89 1.04 7.95 11.67
C PHE A 89 1.29 8.79 10.43
N THR A 90 0.74 10.01 10.42
CA THR A 90 0.84 10.94 9.29
C THR A 90 1.49 12.25 9.72
N GLY A 91 2.51 12.68 8.99
CA GLY A 91 3.13 14.00 9.13
C GLY A 91 2.93 14.81 7.85
N ARG A 92 2.57 16.09 8.00
CA ARG A 92 2.41 17.04 6.91
C ARG A 92 3.38 18.19 7.09
N LEU A 93 4.09 18.53 6.02
CA LEU A 93 4.97 19.69 5.97
C LEU A 93 4.51 20.60 4.84
N GLN A 94 4.12 21.82 5.21
CA GLN A 94 3.87 22.90 4.26
C GLN A 94 5.06 23.84 4.27
N VAL A 95 5.61 24.14 3.10
CA VAL A 95 6.68 25.12 2.92
C VAL A 95 6.26 26.16 1.89
N GLU A 96 6.73 27.39 2.07
CA GLU A 96 6.57 28.50 1.13
C GLU A 96 7.92 28.94 0.58
N SER A 97 7.94 29.55 -0.61
CA SER A 97 9.18 30.03 -1.24
C SER A 97 9.87 31.16 -0.46
N SER A 98 9.17 31.75 0.51
CA SER A 98 9.72 32.66 1.52
C SER A 98 10.63 31.97 2.55
N GLY A 99 10.60 30.64 2.62
CA GLY A 99 11.23 29.82 3.67
C GLY A 99 10.32 29.60 4.89
N ALA A 100 9.13 30.19 4.93
CA ALA A 100 8.15 29.87 5.97
C ALA A 100 7.71 28.41 5.86
N TYR A 101 7.55 27.74 6.99
CA TYR A 101 7.07 26.37 7.03
C TYR A 101 6.18 26.08 8.24
N ARG A 102 5.35 25.04 8.11
CA ARG A 102 4.48 24.54 9.16
C ARG A 102 4.43 23.02 9.11
N PHE A 103 4.42 22.40 10.29
CA PHE A 103 4.12 20.99 10.47
C PHE A 103 2.72 20.78 11.03
N ASP A 104 2.13 19.65 10.66
CA ASP A 104 0.91 19.08 11.24
C ASP A 104 1.12 17.57 11.37
N PHE A 105 0.75 16.98 12.50
CA PHE A 105 0.97 15.57 12.79
C PHE A 105 -0.32 14.95 13.29
N ASP A 106 -0.61 13.74 12.82
CA ASP A 106 -1.83 13.01 13.12
C ASP A 106 -1.50 11.65 13.74
N TRP A 107 -1.96 11.46 14.97
CA TRP A 107 -1.82 10.22 15.73
C TRP A 107 -3.05 9.35 15.68
N ASP A 108 -4.21 9.91 15.34
CA ASP A 108 -5.50 9.36 15.74
C ASP A 108 -6.38 9.01 14.55
N THR A 109 -6.18 9.64 13.39
CA THR A 109 -6.87 9.24 12.16
C THR A 109 -6.25 7.97 11.59
N GLU A 110 -7.09 7.06 11.11
CA GLU A 110 -6.64 5.85 10.42
C GLU A 110 -5.75 6.21 9.21
N PRO A 111 -4.49 5.74 9.19
CA PRO A 111 -3.57 6.10 8.12
C PRO A 111 -3.93 5.40 6.82
N GLN A 112 -3.68 6.11 5.72
CA GLN A 112 -3.81 5.60 4.36
C GLN A 112 -2.49 5.86 3.63
N TRP A 113 -2.05 4.93 2.79
CA TRP A 113 -0.85 5.12 1.97
C TRP A 113 -1.13 6.19 0.91
N PRO A 114 -0.41 7.33 0.91
CA PRO A 114 -0.67 8.39 -0.05
C PRO A 114 -0.19 7.97 -1.45
N VAL A 115 -1.13 7.89 -2.38
CA VAL A 115 -0.84 7.78 -3.83
C VAL A 115 -0.77 9.19 -4.42
N GLN A 116 -1.67 10.07 -4.01
CA GLN A 116 -1.67 11.49 -4.39
C GLN A 116 -2.17 12.35 -3.23
N ALA A 117 -1.53 13.51 -3.03
CA ALA A 117 -1.93 14.51 -2.04
C ALA A 117 -2.09 15.89 -2.70
N ASP A 118 -2.96 16.74 -2.14
CA ASP A 118 -3.16 18.12 -2.61
C ASP A 118 -2.28 19.14 -1.85
N LEU A 119 -2.39 20.42 -2.22
CA LEU A 119 -1.65 21.51 -1.60
C LEU A 119 -2.05 21.79 -0.14
N ASP A 120 -3.23 21.36 0.29
CA ASP A 120 -3.68 21.53 1.67
C ASP A 120 -3.25 20.35 2.57
N GLY A 121 -2.71 19.29 1.97
CA GLY A 121 -2.19 18.13 2.65
C GLY A 121 -3.23 17.03 2.84
N ASN A 122 -4.34 17.10 2.11
CA ASN A 122 -5.31 16.03 2.05
C ASN A 122 -4.79 14.95 1.11
N ILE A 123 -4.99 13.68 1.49
CA ILE A 123 -4.74 12.56 0.61
C ILE A 123 -5.97 12.42 -0.30
N VAL A 124 -5.80 12.73 -1.59
CA VAL A 124 -6.89 12.72 -2.59
C VAL A 124 -6.98 11.39 -3.34
N GLN A 125 -5.93 10.57 -3.27
CA GLN A 125 -5.92 9.19 -3.73
C GLN A 125 -5.03 8.37 -2.80
N SER A 126 -5.51 7.20 -2.38
CA SER A 126 -4.84 6.38 -1.38
C SER A 126 -4.98 4.88 -1.58
N GLU A 127 -4.11 4.15 -0.92
CA GLU A 127 -4.22 2.71 -0.69
C GLU A 127 -4.38 2.44 0.81
N ARG A 128 -5.01 1.31 1.15
CA ARG A 128 -5.20 0.88 2.54
C ARG A 128 -3.86 0.48 3.16
N VAL A 129 -3.60 0.92 4.40
CA VAL A 129 -2.50 0.38 5.22
C VAL A 129 -2.92 -0.98 5.75
N GLU A 130 -2.08 -2.01 5.69
CA GLU A 130 -2.46 -3.36 6.14
C GLU A 130 -2.47 -3.52 7.67
N THR A 131 -3.35 -4.38 8.19
CA THR A 131 -3.44 -4.65 9.64
C THR A 131 -2.13 -5.23 10.20
N THR A 132 -1.39 -5.99 9.40
CA THR A 132 -0.05 -6.48 9.76
C THR A 132 0.94 -5.35 9.98
N GLN A 133 0.92 -4.30 9.13
CA GLN A 133 1.77 -3.13 9.27
C GLN A 133 1.45 -2.35 10.54
N LEU A 134 0.16 -2.18 10.86
CA LEU A 134 -0.30 -1.55 12.11
C LEU A 134 0.20 -2.31 13.35
N ARG A 135 0.17 -3.66 13.31
CA ARG A 135 0.68 -4.50 14.39
C ARG A 135 2.20 -4.37 14.56
N GLU A 136 2.95 -4.31 13.46
CA GLU A 136 4.40 -4.06 13.52
C GLU A 136 4.71 -2.65 14.03
N ASP A 137 3.89 -1.66 13.67
CA ASP A 137 4.05 -0.30 14.19
C ASP A 137 3.92 -0.25 15.71
N LEU A 138 2.89 -0.89 16.28
CA LEU A 138 2.68 -0.95 17.73
C LEU A 138 3.80 -1.69 18.49
N LYS A 139 4.53 -2.58 17.83
CA LYS A 139 5.72 -3.19 18.45
C LYS A 139 6.88 -2.20 18.57
N GLN A 140 7.00 -1.29 17.61
CA GLN A 140 8.07 -0.29 17.57
C GLN A 140 7.71 0.98 18.37
N HIS A 141 6.45 1.37 18.32
CA HIS A 141 5.88 2.55 18.95
C HIS A 141 4.62 2.17 19.74
N PRO A 142 4.78 1.55 20.93
CA PRO A 142 3.66 1.13 21.75
C PRO A 142 2.74 2.29 22.12
N ARG A 143 1.46 1.97 22.31
CA ARG A 143 0.43 2.90 22.76
C ARG A 143 -0.30 2.30 23.96
N ASP A 144 -0.65 3.15 24.91
CA ASP A 144 -1.52 2.77 26.00
C ASP A 144 -2.98 2.66 25.52
N ALA A 145 -3.80 1.94 26.29
CA ALA A 145 -5.23 1.78 25.99
C ALA A 145 -5.99 3.11 25.90
N LYS A 146 -5.51 4.19 26.55
CA LYS A 146 -6.16 5.51 26.53
C LYS A 146 -5.83 6.35 25.29
N THR A 147 -4.74 6.04 24.61
CA THR A 147 -4.19 6.77 23.44
C THR A 147 -4.27 5.92 22.17
N THR A 148 -4.77 4.70 22.30
CA THR A 148 -5.08 3.81 21.19
C THR A 148 -6.45 4.20 20.64
N PRO A 149 -6.55 4.70 19.40
CA PRO A 149 -7.83 5.06 18.80
C PRO A 149 -8.76 3.84 18.68
N GLU A 150 -10.07 4.08 18.74
CA GLU A 150 -11.07 3.01 18.71
C GLU A 150 -10.98 2.15 17.44
N TRP A 151 -10.79 2.78 16.28
CA TRP A 151 -10.61 2.07 15.00
C TRP A 151 -9.42 1.11 15.04
N LEU A 152 -8.33 1.46 15.74
CA LEU A 152 -7.14 0.63 15.80
C LEU A 152 -7.39 -0.60 16.69
N VAL A 153 -8.12 -0.42 17.79
CA VAL A 153 -8.57 -1.54 18.64
C VAL A 153 -9.45 -2.49 17.82
N GLN A 154 -10.47 -1.96 17.14
CA GLN A 154 -11.40 -2.73 16.33
C GLN A 154 -10.66 -3.50 15.24
N ARG A 155 -9.81 -2.80 14.47
CA ARG A 155 -9.05 -3.36 13.37
C ARG A 155 -8.02 -4.42 13.77
N LEU A 156 -7.45 -4.32 14.97
CA LEU A 156 -6.53 -5.33 15.51
C LEU A 156 -7.25 -6.51 16.16
N ALA A 157 -8.45 -6.29 16.68
CA ALA A 157 -9.34 -7.32 17.22
C ALA A 157 -10.09 -8.08 16.13
N ALA A 158 -10.28 -7.46 14.95
CA ALA A 158 -10.86 -8.09 13.78
C ALA A 158 -10.07 -9.38 13.47
N ASN A 159 -10.76 -10.51 13.63
CA ASN A 159 -10.18 -11.79 13.29
C ASN A 159 -10.04 -11.86 11.76
N PRO A 160 -8.84 -12.19 11.23
CA PRO A 160 -8.73 -12.45 9.81
C PRO A 160 -9.72 -13.55 9.42
N LEU A 161 -10.29 -13.43 8.22
CA LEU A 161 -11.15 -14.42 7.63
C LEU A 161 -10.43 -15.77 7.64
N ARG A 162 -11.15 -16.80 8.06
CA ARG A 162 -10.70 -18.17 7.88
C ARG A 162 -11.28 -18.69 6.59
N PHE A 163 -10.43 -19.20 5.72
CA PHE A 163 -10.86 -19.84 4.49
C PHE A 163 -10.95 -21.35 4.71
N VAL A 164 -12.13 -21.91 4.45
CA VAL A 164 -12.28 -23.37 4.38
C VAL A 164 -11.50 -23.87 3.16
N ASP A 165 -10.74 -24.95 3.34
CA ASP A 165 -10.05 -25.60 2.23
C ASP A 165 -11.01 -26.50 1.43
N ALA A 166 -11.90 -25.86 0.67
CA ALA A 166 -12.87 -26.52 -0.20
C ALA A 166 -12.73 -26.07 -1.65
N TRP A 167 -12.85 -27.02 -2.58
CA TRP A 167 -12.84 -26.78 -4.02
C TRP A 167 -14.15 -27.20 -4.65
N GLN A 168 -14.72 -26.33 -5.47
CA GLN A 168 -15.83 -26.67 -6.34
C GLN A 168 -15.34 -27.65 -7.41
N PRO A 169 -16.17 -28.62 -7.83
CA PRO A 169 -15.77 -29.62 -8.82
C PRO A 169 -15.22 -29.03 -10.12
N ALA A 170 -15.73 -27.88 -10.56
CA ALA A 170 -15.25 -27.19 -11.76
C ALA A 170 -13.82 -26.66 -11.64
N LEU A 171 -13.38 -26.29 -10.43
CA LEU A 171 -12.05 -25.73 -10.17
C LEU A 171 -11.07 -26.75 -9.59
N ALA A 172 -11.54 -27.95 -9.23
CA ALA A 172 -10.71 -29.03 -8.70
C ALA A 172 -9.45 -29.36 -9.53
N PRO A 173 -9.44 -29.25 -10.88
CA PRO A 173 -8.20 -29.44 -11.65
C PRO A 173 -7.08 -28.47 -11.26
N LEU A 174 -7.41 -27.23 -10.87
CA LEU A 174 -6.42 -26.23 -10.46
C LEU A 174 -5.72 -26.58 -9.15
N ALA A 175 -6.41 -27.27 -8.24
CA ALA A 175 -5.89 -27.65 -6.92
C ALA A 175 -4.64 -28.54 -6.99
N SER A 176 -4.42 -29.22 -8.12
CA SER A 176 -3.25 -30.08 -8.33
C SER A 176 -2.01 -29.31 -8.82
N ASN A 177 -2.14 -28.01 -9.12
CA ASN A 177 -1.07 -27.19 -9.69
C ASN A 177 -0.51 -26.23 -8.63
N GLU A 178 0.80 -26.32 -8.36
CA GLU A 178 1.48 -25.46 -7.37
C GLU A 178 1.32 -23.97 -7.68
N ASN A 179 1.36 -23.58 -8.96
CA ASN A 179 1.19 -22.18 -9.35
C ASN A 179 -0.22 -21.66 -9.06
N TRP A 180 -1.25 -22.49 -9.25
CA TRP A 180 -2.63 -22.11 -8.95
C TRP A 180 -2.93 -22.09 -7.45
N MET A 181 -2.19 -22.85 -6.64
CA MET A 181 -2.23 -22.69 -5.18
C MET A 181 -1.70 -21.32 -4.75
N ILE A 182 -0.61 -20.85 -5.36
CA ILE A 182 -0.09 -19.49 -5.11
C ILE A 182 -1.13 -18.44 -5.55
N VAL A 183 -1.73 -18.58 -6.73
CA VAL A 183 -2.79 -17.66 -7.20
C VAL A 183 -3.99 -17.67 -6.27
N ARG A 184 -4.38 -18.83 -5.72
CA ARG A 184 -5.45 -18.93 -4.73
C ARG A 184 -5.11 -18.18 -3.45
N ASP A 185 -3.87 -18.27 -2.98
CA ASP A 185 -3.44 -17.53 -1.79
C ASP A 185 -3.42 -16.01 -2.07
N MET A 186 -3.00 -15.57 -3.26
CA MET A 186 -3.13 -14.17 -3.69
C MET A 186 -4.59 -13.69 -3.69
N ILE A 187 -5.53 -14.52 -4.14
CA ILE A 187 -6.97 -14.22 -4.09
C ILE A 187 -7.46 -14.07 -2.66
N ARG A 188 -7.05 -14.96 -1.75
CA ARG A 188 -7.42 -14.89 -0.33
C ARG A 188 -6.87 -13.64 0.34
N ASP A 189 -5.63 -13.28 0.03
CA ASP A 189 -5.01 -12.04 0.52
C ASP A 189 -5.76 -10.81 0.01
N ALA A 190 -6.16 -10.79 -1.27
CA ALA A 190 -6.96 -9.72 -1.85
C ALA A 190 -8.37 -9.63 -1.22
N ILE A 191 -9.04 -10.76 -0.96
CA ILE A 191 -10.32 -10.80 -0.22
C ILE A 191 -10.12 -10.23 1.19
N GLN A 192 -9.09 -10.68 1.89
CA GLN A 192 -8.79 -10.24 3.25
C GLN A 192 -8.51 -8.74 3.33
N ALA A 193 -7.77 -8.20 2.37
CA ALA A 193 -7.46 -6.77 2.28
C ALA A 193 -8.70 -5.92 1.93
N GLY A 194 -9.60 -6.47 1.11
CA GLY A 194 -10.88 -5.87 0.74
C GLY A 194 -12.00 -6.03 1.77
N SER A 195 -11.76 -6.77 2.84
CA SER A 195 -12.74 -6.97 3.91
C SER A 195 -12.73 -5.80 4.90
N ASP A 196 -13.90 -5.48 5.44
CA ASP A 196 -14.09 -4.46 6.48
C ASP A 196 -14.47 -5.11 7.83
N ASP A 197 -14.84 -4.29 8.80
CA ASP A 197 -15.20 -4.75 10.15
C ASP A 197 -16.53 -5.54 10.17
N ASP A 198 -17.37 -5.40 9.13
CA ASP A 198 -18.66 -6.09 8.99
C ASP A 198 -18.56 -7.39 8.18
N GLY A 199 -17.45 -7.62 7.48
CA GLY A 199 -17.15 -8.87 6.78
C GLY A 199 -16.50 -8.64 5.42
N VAL A 200 -16.85 -9.48 4.44
CA VAL A 200 -16.32 -9.35 3.09
C VAL A 200 -17.12 -8.30 2.33
N ALA A 201 -16.48 -7.18 1.99
CA ALA A 201 -17.08 -6.06 1.27
C ALA A 201 -16.62 -5.95 -0.20
N VAL A 202 -15.92 -6.96 -0.72
CA VAL A 202 -15.42 -7.00 -2.11
C VAL A 202 -16.13 -8.03 -2.96
N GLU A 203 -16.31 -7.68 -4.23
CA GLU A 203 -16.89 -8.56 -5.24
C GLU A 203 -15.79 -9.40 -5.94
N ALA A 204 -16.20 -10.54 -6.51
CA ALA A 204 -15.26 -11.50 -7.10
C ALA A 204 -14.48 -10.94 -8.31
N ASP A 205 -15.09 -10.06 -9.09
CA ASP A 205 -14.47 -9.38 -10.23
C ASP A 205 -13.39 -8.40 -9.77
N GLN A 206 -13.66 -7.60 -8.73
CA GLN A 206 -12.69 -6.68 -8.14
C GLN A 206 -11.46 -7.43 -7.61
N VAL A 207 -11.68 -8.54 -6.90
CA VAL A 207 -10.59 -9.41 -6.41
C VAL A 207 -9.77 -9.97 -7.58
N ALA A 208 -10.44 -10.46 -8.63
CA ALA A 208 -9.78 -11.00 -9.80
C ALA A 208 -8.98 -9.94 -10.57
N GLU A 209 -9.47 -8.70 -10.66
CA GLU A 209 -8.77 -7.57 -11.29
C GLU A 209 -7.48 -7.21 -10.53
N VAL A 210 -7.54 -7.16 -9.20
CA VAL A 210 -6.36 -6.93 -8.34
C VAL A 210 -5.31 -8.01 -8.58
N VAL A 211 -5.70 -9.29 -8.51
CA VAL A 211 -4.77 -10.41 -8.70
C VAL A 211 -4.24 -10.47 -10.13
N SER A 212 -5.07 -10.21 -11.14
CA SER A 212 -4.65 -10.16 -12.54
C SER A 212 -3.61 -9.05 -12.78
N SER A 213 -3.86 -7.85 -12.23
CA SER A 213 -2.94 -6.72 -12.33
C SER A 213 -1.60 -7.04 -11.66
N GLU A 214 -1.63 -7.67 -10.48
CA GLU A 214 -0.43 -8.10 -9.76
C GLU A 214 0.34 -9.17 -10.56
N LEU A 215 -0.35 -10.17 -11.11
CA LEU A 215 0.28 -11.19 -11.97
C LEU A 215 0.95 -10.53 -13.18
N VAL A 216 0.27 -9.64 -13.89
CA VAL A 216 0.83 -8.94 -15.06
C VAL A 216 2.04 -8.08 -14.67
N GLY A 217 1.98 -7.38 -13.54
CA GLY A 217 3.04 -6.47 -13.09
C GLY A 217 4.27 -7.17 -12.49
N SER A 218 4.10 -8.36 -11.91
CA SER A 218 5.15 -9.02 -11.11
C SER A 218 5.76 -10.27 -11.75
N THR A 219 5.21 -10.76 -12.86
CA THR A 219 5.63 -12.03 -13.47
C THR A 219 6.20 -11.87 -14.88
N ARG A 220 6.81 -12.95 -15.37
CA ARG A 220 7.32 -13.07 -16.74
C ARG A 220 6.34 -13.81 -17.64
N VAL A 221 6.43 -13.57 -18.95
CA VAL A 221 5.57 -14.19 -19.98
C VAL A 221 5.51 -15.71 -19.81
N GLY A 222 6.66 -16.37 -19.58
CA GLY A 222 6.71 -17.82 -19.41
C GLY A 222 5.94 -18.35 -18.19
N GLN A 223 5.80 -17.56 -17.13
CA GLN A 223 5.04 -17.92 -15.93
C GLN A 223 3.53 -17.75 -16.17
N VAL A 224 3.12 -16.64 -16.78
CA VAL A 224 1.71 -16.38 -17.08
C VAL A 224 1.17 -17.35 -18.11
N LEU A 225 1.90 -17.62 -19.20
CA LEU A 225 1.48 -18.61 -20.19
C LEU A 225 1.42 -20.03 -19.60
N ARG A 226 2.21 -20.32 -18.56
CA ARG A 226 2.10 -21.58 -17.81
C ARG A 226 0.78 -21.66 -17.04
N LEU A 227 0.39 -20.60 -16.32
CA LEU A 227 -0.92 -20.52 -15.66
C LEU A 227 -2.07 -20.74 -16.66
N CYS A 228 -2.00 -20.08 -17.83
CA CYS A 228 -3.00 -20.25 -18.89
C CYS A 228 -3.09 -21.70 -19.37
N ARG A 229 -1.94 -22.37 -19.56
CA ARG A 229 -1.88 -23.76 -19.99
C ARG A 229 -2.48 -24.69 -18.94
N GLU A 230 -2.10 -24.53 -17.68
CA GLU A 230 -2.64 -25.32 -16.56
C GLU A 230 -4.16 -25.16 -16.43
N ALA A 231 -4.69 -23.93 -16.58
CA ALA A 231 -6.13 -23.70 -16.62
C ALA A 231 -6.81 -24.32 -17.84
N SER A 232 -6.13 -24.34 -18.99
CA SER A 232 -6.66 -24.96 -20.20
C SER A 232 -6.69 -26.49 -20.12
N GLU A 233 -5.66 -27.10 -19.53
CA GLU A 233 -5.61 -28.53 -19.21
C GLU A 233 -6.74 -28.93 -18.24
N GLY A 234 -7.11 -28.02 -17.32
CA GLY A 234 -8.28 -28.15 -16.46
C GLY A 234 -9.63 -27.88 -17.15
N GLY A 235 -9.65 -27.50 -18.43
CA GLY A 235 -10.86 -27.23 -19.20
C GLY A 235 -11.54 -25.89 -18.89
N LEU A 236 -10.83 -24.96 -18.24
CA LEU A 236 -11.40 -23.67 -17.80
C LEU A 236 -11.31 -22.58 -18.86
N ILE A 237 -10.27 -22.63 -19.69
CA ILE A 237 -10.01 -21.68 -20.78
C ILE A 237 -9.48 -22.38 -22.03
N GLU A 238 -9.54 -21.70 -23.16
CA GLU A 238 -8.88 -22.12 -24.39
C GLU A 238 -7.50 -21.44 -24.48
N PHE A 239 -6.43 -22.21 -24.36
CA PHE A 239 -5.06 -21.71 -24.50
C PHE A 239 -4.71 -21.46 -25.97
N ARG A 240 -4.22 -20.27 -26.29
CA ARG A 240 -3.69 -19.95 -27.63
C ARG A 240 -2.17 -20.14 -27.67
N PRO A 241 -1.64 -21.10 -28.44
CA PRO A 241 -0.20 -21.25 -28.62
C PRO A 241 0.36 -20.21 -29.61
N GLY A 242 1.69 -20.11 -29.69
CA GLY A 242 2.37 -19.38 -30.76
C GLY A 242 2.74 -17.93 -30.45
N SER A 243 2.86 -17.57 -29.17
CA SER A 243 3.47 -16.29 -28.77
C SER A 243 4.90 -16.19 -29.28
N THR A 244 5.28 -14.99 -29.69
CA THR A 244 6.62 -14.61 -30.15
C THR A 244 7.46 -13.95 -29.06
N ALA A 245 6.83 -13.51 -27.97
CA ALA A 245 7.50 -12.90 -26.82
C ALA A 245 8.48 -13.86 -26.12
N ASP A 246 9.56 -13.31 -25.58
CA ASP A 246 10.53 -14.11 -24.83
C ASP A 246 9.93 -14.53 -23.48
N ALA A 247 10.06 -15.80 -23.12
CA ALA A 247 9.58 -16.33 -21.84
C ALA A 247 10.17 -15.60 -20.63
N VAL A 248 11.35 -14.96 -20.76
CA VAL A 248 11.98 -14.19 -19.68
C VAL A 248 11.54 -12.73 -19.61
N GLU A 249 10.80 -12.24 -20.60
CA GLU A 249 10.32 -10.87 -20.69
C GLU A 249 9.25 -10.58 -19.62
N PRO A 250 9.18 -9.36 -19.05
CA PRO A 250 8.08 -8.95 -18.19
C PRO A 250 6.74 -9.07 -18.93
N THR A 251 5.75 -9.69 -18.29
CA THR A 251 4.42 -9.88 -18.90
C THR A 251 3.81 -8.53 -19.31
N SER A 252 3.93 -7.51 -18.46
CA SER A 252 3.42 -6.17 -18.73
C SER A 252 3.97 -5.53 -20.00
N ALA A 253 5.22 -5.83 -20.39
CA ALA A 253 5.83 -5.29 -21.60
C ALA A 253 5.33 -6.00 -22.86
N ALA A 254 5.16 -7.33 -22.79
CA ALA A 254 4.73 -8.14 -23.93
C ALA A 254 3.26 -7.92 -24.32
N LEU A 255 2.41 -7.36 -23.44
CA LEU A 255 0.99 -7.16 -23.70
C LEU A 255 0.69 -6.20 -24.86
N ASP A 256 1.57 -5.22 -25.09
CA ASP A 256 1.37 -4.22 -26.14
C ASP A 256 1.72 -4.77 -27.53
N ASP A 257 2.68 -5.69 -27.60
CA ASP A 257 3.30 -6.14 -28.85
C ASP A 257 2.99 -7.60 -29.23
N ASP A 258 2.47 -8.43 -28.31
CA ASP A 258 2.14 -9.84 -28.55
C ASP A 258 0.65 -10.13 -28.29
N GLU A 259 -0.13 -10.24 -29.38
CA GLU A 259 -1.56 -10.54 -29.33
C GLU A 259 -1.88 -11.88 -28.66
N VAL A 260 -0.99 -12.88 -28.78
CA VAL A 260 -1.21 -14.20 -28.19
C VAL A 260 -1.07 -14.13 -26.67
N VAL A 261 -0.07 -13.39 -26.17
CA VAL A 261 0.07 -13.13 -24.72
C VAL A 261 -1.16 -12.41 -24.20
N ARG A 262 -1.56 -11.31 -24.88
CA ARG A 262 -2.71 -10.52 -24.48
C ARG A 262 -4.01 -11.33 -24.39
N VAL A 263 -4.34 -12.11 -25.42
CA VAL A 263 -5.58 -12.92 -25.40
C VAL A 263 -5.53 -14.01 -24.32
N ASN A 264 -4.38 -14.65 -24.09
CA ASN A 264 -4.24 -15.64 -23.02
C ASN A 264 -4.39 -15.00 -21.62
N VAL A 265 -3.86 -13.79 -21.42
CA VAL A 265 -4.02 -13.01 -20.18
C VAL A 265 -5.47 -12.59 -19.98
N GLU A 266 -6.15 -12.10 -21.01
CA GLU A 266 -7.58 -11.78 -20.95
C GLU A 266 -8.42 -13.03 -20.59
N ALA A 267 -8.06 -14.19 -21.15
CA ALA A 267 -8.74 -15.44 -20.84
C ALA A 267 -8.58 -15.87 -19.37
N LEU A 268 -7.47 -15.53 -18.70
CA LEU A 268 -7.25 -15.83 -17.28
C LEU A 268 -8.26 -15.15 -16.35
N MET A 269 -8.90 -14.06 -16.77
CA MET A 269 -9.90 -13.40 -15.94
C MET A 269 -11.03 -14.36 -15.55
N ARG A 270 -11.44 -15.27 -16.44
CA ARG A 270 -12.52 -16.21 -16.17
C ARG A 270 -12.22 -17.17 -14.99
N PRO A 271 -11.12 -17.95 -14.98
CA PRO A 271 -10.78 -18.78 -13.84
C PRO A 271 -10.46 -17.97 -12.58
N LEU A 272 -9.87 -16.77 -12.69
CA LEU A 272 -9.63 -15.90 -11.54
C LEU A 272 -10.93 -15.47 -10.86
N VAL A 273 -11.92 -15.00 -11.62
CA VAL A 273 -13.25 -14.62 -11.09
C VAL A 273 -13.93 -15.83 -10.45
N ALA A 274 -13.90 -16.99 -11.12
CA ALA A 274 -14.52 -18.20 -10.57
C ALA A 274 -13.86 -18.64 -9.25
N LEU A 275 -12.53 -18.56 -9.17
CA LEU A 275 -11.79 -18.89 -7.95
C LEU A 275 -12.03 -17.86 -6.84
N ALA A 276 -12.10 -16.57 -7.17
CA ALA A 276 -12.47 -15.52 -6.23
C ALA A 276 -13.89 -15.73 -5.68
N SER A 277 -14.88 -16.00 -6.54
CA SER A 277 -16.24 -16.35 -6.12
C SER A 277 -16.28 -17.55 -5.17
N GLN A 278 -15.46 -18.59 -5.42
CA GLN A 278 -15.36 -19.72 -4.51
C GLN A 278 -14.74 -19.31 -3.16
N GLU A 279 -13.63 -18.58 -3.17
CA GLU A 279 -12.96 -18.22 -1.91
C GLU A 279 -13.77 -17.24 -1.06
N LEU A 280 -14.59 -16.38 -1.69
CA LEU A 280 -15.60 -15.59 -0.98
C LEU A 280 -16.63 -16.46 -0.25
N LEU A 281 -17.06 -17.57 -0.85
CA LEU A 281 -17.97 -18.53 -0.19
C LEU A 281 -17.25 -19.35 0.90
N ASN A 282 -15.95 -19.58 0.74
CA ASN A 282 -15.12 -20.28 1.72
C ASN A 282 -14.73 -19.38 2.90
N ALA A 283 -14.84 -18.06 2.76
CA ALA A 283 -14.50 -17.10 3.79
C ALA A 283 -15.51 -17.17 4.96
N GLN A 284 -14.97 -17.36 6.16
CA GLN A 284 -15.74 -17.39 7.39
C GLN A 284 -15.16 -16.36 8.35
N SER A 285 -16.02 -15.52 8.92
CA SER A 285 -15.65 -14.71 10.08
C SER A 285 -15.30 -15.66 11.23
N ALA A 286 -14.10 -15.53 11.80
CA ALA A 286 -13.74 -16.40 12.91
C ALA A 286 -14.57 -16.02 14.15
N SER A 287 -15.38 -16.97 14.62
CA SER A 287 -16.25 -16.85 15.79
C SER A 287 -15.49 -16.60 17.09
#